data_AF-A0A8S9UPC4-F1
#
_entry.id   AF-A0A8S9UPC4-F1
#
_cell.length_a   1.000
_cell.length_b   1.000
_cell.length_c   1.000
_cell.angle_alpha   90.00
_cell.angle_beta   90.00
_cell.angle_gamma   90.00
#
_symmetry.space_group_name_H-M   'P 1'
#
loop_
_entity.id
_entity.type
_entity.pdbx_description
1 polymer ?
#
loop_
_entity_poly.entity_id
_entity_poly.type
_entity_poly.pdbx_seq_one_letter_code
_entity_poly.pdbx_strand_id
1 'polypeptide(L)' 'MREYNTANPKYHMTLIGTLVTDYGGKDLAGILAAAKKVKETASTAKKMESELIQNWIRKGWTPSSVFNLDHVAD' A
#
# COMPACT_ATOMS: atom_id res chain seq x y z
N MET A 1 -14.82 -5.91 -2.35
CA MET A 1 -13.78 -6.22 -3.36
C MET A 1 -13.93 -7.61 -3.98
N ARG A 2 -14.09 -8.71 -3.21
CA ARG A 2 -14.21 -10.06 -3.80
C ARG A 2 -15.35 -10.17 -4.82
N GLU A 3 -16.57 -9.80 -4.45
CA GLU A 3 -17.73 -9.80 -5.37
C GLU A 3 -17.52 -8.90 -6.59
N TYR A 4 -17.00 -7.69 -6.37
CA TYR A 4 -16.65 -6.76 -7.45
C TYR A 4 -15.65 -7.38 -8.43
N ASN A 5 -14.57 -8.01 -7.94
CA ASN A 5 -13.56 -8.66 -8.78
C ASN A 5 -14.12 -9.88 -9.52
N THR A 6 -15.02 -10.65 -8.90
CA THR A 6 -15.71 -11.77 -9.55
C THR A 6 -16.57 -11.27 -10.71
N ALA A 7 -17.32 -10.17 -10.51
CA ALA A 7 -18.15 -9.57 -11.55
C ALA A 7 -17.33 -8.82 -12.62
N ASN A 8 -16.14 -8.31 -12.26
CA ASN A 8 -15.30 -7.47 -13.10
C ASN A 8 -13.87 -8.03 -13.23
N PRO A 9 -13.68 -9.22 -13.83
CA PRO A 9 -12.39 -9.91 -13.86
C PRO A 9 -11.29 -9.12 -14.58
N LYS A 10 -11.65 -8.27 -15.56
CA LYS A 10 -10.72 -7.37 -16.26
C LYS A 10 -10.23 -6.22 -15.37
N TYR A 11 -11.01 -5.82 -14.36
CA TYR A 11 -10.73 -4.70 -13.47
C TYR A 11 -10.43 -5.20 -12.05
N HIS A 12 -9.65 -6.28 -11.92
CA HIS A 12 -9.33 -6.86 -10.63
C HIS A 12 -8.63 -5.84 -9.71
N MET A 13 -9.25 -5.53 -8.57
CA MET A 13 -8.74 -4.57 -7.58
C MET A 13 -8.24 -5.27 -6.32
N THR A 14 -7.25 -4.68 -5.66
CA THR A 14 -6.83 -5.07 -4.30
C THR A 14 -7.02 -3.90 -3.36
N LEU A 15 -7.14 -4.18 -2.05
CA LEU A 15 -7.31 -3.13 -1.05
C LEU A 15 -6.12 -2.17 -1.07
N ILE A 16 -4.91 -2.70 -0.99
CA ILE A 16 -3.68 -1.91 -1.12
C ILE A 16 -3.58 -1.20 -2.46
N GLY A 17 -3.94 -1.84 -3.58
CA GLY A 17 -3.89 -1.18 -4.89
C GLY A 17 -4.81 0.04 -4.96
N THR A 18 -5.98 -0.06 -4.36
CA THR A 18 -6.95 1.05 -4.27
C THR A 18 -6.40 2.17 -3.38
N LEU A 19 -5.93 1.84 -2.18
CA LEU A 19 -5.36 2.82 -1.25
C LEU A 19 -4.10 3.51 -1.80
N VAL A 20 -3.24 2.80 -2.53
CA VAL A 20 -2.08 3.41 -3.21
C VAL A 20 -2.51 4.35 -4.32
N THR A 21 -3.63 4.08 -4.99
CA THR A 21 -4.17 4.97 -6.03
C THR A 21 -4.71 6.26 -5.43
N ASP A 22 -5.39 6.18 -4.28
CA ASP A 22 -6.04 7.33 -3.66
C ASP A 22 -5.08 8.18 -2.81
N TYR A 23 -4.16 7.56 -2.07
CA TYR A 23 -3.25 8.25 -1.14
C TYR A 23 -1.82 8.36 -1.68
N GLY A 24 -1.43 7.58 -2.69
CA GLY A 24 -0.02 7.42 -3.04
C GLY A 24 0.74 6.46 -2.10
N GLY A 25 1.87 5.94 -2.57
CA GLY A 25 2.64 4.93 -1.84
C GLY A 25 3.32 5.47 -0.57
N LYS A 26 3.86 6.70 -0.62
CA LYS A 26 4.55 7.35 0.49
C LYS A 26 3.60 7.69 1.63
N ASP A 27 2.52 8.40 1.34
CA ASP A 27 1.59 8.85 2.38
C ASP A 27 0.86 7.65 3.02
N LEU A 28 0.52 6.63 2.24
CA LEU A 28 -0.02 5.39 2.77
C LEU A 28 0.97 4.69 3.73
N ALA A 29 2.26 4.66 3.41
CA ALA A 29 3.28 4.12 4.32
C ALA A 29 3.34 4.92 5.62
N GLY A 30 3.22 6.25 5.55
CA GLY A 30 3.13 7.14 6.71
C GLY A 30 1.90 6.87 7.58
N ILE A 31 0.72 6.71 6.97
CA ILE A 31 -0.53 6.36 7.66
C ILE A 31 -0.38 5.02 8.39
N LEU A 32 0.16 4.00 7.72
CA LEU A 32 0.39 2.68 8.31
C LEU A 32 1.44 2.74 9.44
N ALA A 33 2.47 3.57 9.30
CA ALA A 33 3.45 3.79 10.35
C ALA A 33 2.84 4.43 11.61
N ALA A 34 1.92 5.40 11.44
CA ALA A 34 1.17 5.98 12.55
C ALA A 34 0.21 4.95 13.18
N ALA A 35 -0.55 4.21 12.37
CA ALA A 35 -1.48 3.19 12.84
C ALA A 35 -0.79 2.03 13.59
N LYS A 36 0.48 1.73 13.27
CA LYS A 36 1.28 0.75 14.04
C LYS A 36 1.56 1.17 15.49
N LYS A 37 1.48 2.46 15.81
CA LYS A 37 1.73 2.99 17.16
C LYS A 37 0.52 2.91 18.08
N VAL A 38 -0.67 2.63 17.54
CA VAL A 38 -1.93 2.51 18.28
C VAL A 38 -2.25 1.03 18.46
N LYS A 39 -2.44 0.59 19.72
CA LYS A 39 -2.56 -0.83 20.09
C LYS A 39 -3.67 -1.54 19.31
N GLU A 40 -4.79 -0.87 19.13
CA GLU A 40 -6.01 -1.37 18.48
C GLU A 40 -5.81 -1.60 16.98
N THR A 41 -4.95 -0.81 16.33
CA THR A 41 -4.73 -0.87 14.88
C THR A 41 -3.41 -1.54 14.49
N ALA A 42 -2.51 -1.80 15.45
CA ALA A 42 -1.15 -2.23 15.17
C ALA A 42 -1.05 -3.54 14.37
N SER A 43 -1.87 -4.53 14.72
CA SER A 43 -1.86 -5.83 14.05
C SER A 43 -2.32 -5.74 12.60
N THR A 44 -3.37 -4.96 12.33
CA THR A 44 -3.89 -4.69 10.98
C THR A 44 -2.89 -3.88 10.16
N ALA A 45 -2.32 -2.82 10.75
CA ALA A 45 -1.35 -1.97 10.06
C ALA A 45 -0.09 -2.74 9.65
N LYS A 46 0.40 -3.67 10.48
CA LYS A 46 1.55 -4.55 10.13
C LYS A 46 1.26 -5.46 8.94
N LYS A 47 0.03 -6.01 8.86
CA LYS A 47 -0.40 -6.83 7.72
C LYS A 47 -0.49 -5.98 6.44
N MET A 48 -1.11 -4.81 6.53
CA MET A 48 -1.24 -3.88 5.40
C MET A 48 0.12 -3.35 4.90
N GLU A 49 1.07 -3.09 5.79
CA GLU A 49 2.44 -2.73 5.41
C GLU A 49 3.12 -3.85 4.63
N SER A 50 2.92 -5.11 5.04
CA SER A 50 3.44 -6.27 4.31
C SER A 50 2.82 -6.36 2.91
N GLU A 51 1.51 -6.12 2.78
CA GLU A 51 0.84 -6.09 1.48
C GLU A 51 1.30 -4.93 0.59
N LEU A 52 1.60 -3.76 1.16
CA LEU A 52 2.17 -2.61 0.45
C LEU A 52 3.55 -2.94 -0.13
N ILE A 53 4.42 -3.57 0.66
CA ILE A 53 5.75 -4.03 0.21
C ILE A 53 5.60 -5.07 -0.92
N GLN A 54 4.71 -6.05 -0.76
CA GLN A 54 4.46 -7.05 -1.81
C GLN A 54 3.91 -6.42 -3.10
N ASN A 55 3.10 -5.37 -2.98
CA ASN A 55 2.63 -4.62 -4.14
C ASN A 55 3.77 -3.91 -4.88
N TRP A 56 4.74 -3.32 -4.15
CA TRP A 56 5.94 -2.73 -4.75
C TRP A 56 6.81 -3.78 -5.44
N ILE A 57 7.06 -4.92 -4.79
CA ILE A 57 7.83 -6.04 -5.38
C ILE A 57 7.17 -6.51 -6.68
N ARG A 58 5.85 -6.74 -6.70
CA ARG A 58 5.11 -7.15 -7.91
C ARG A 58 5.18 -6.10 -9.02
N LYS A 59 5.31 -4.82 -8.69
CA LYS A 59 5.50 -3.74 -9.66
C LYS A 59 6.97 -3.58 -10.11
N GLY A 60 7.89 -4.40 -9.60
CA GLY A 60 9.32 -4.34 -9.96
C GLY A 60 10.08 -3.20 -9.29
N TRP A 61 9.55 -2.64 -8.20
CA TRP A 61 10.21 -1.54 -7.50
C TRP A 61 11.41 -2.05 -6.70
N THR A 62 12.52 -1.33 -6.78
CA THR A 62 13.70 -1.61 -5.96
C THR A 62 13.60 -0.91 -4.61
N PRO A 63 14.31 -1.38 -3.57
CA PRO A 63 14.42 -0.66 -2.30
C PRO A 63 14.87 0.79 -2.49
N SER A 64 15.80 1.06 -3.42
CA SER A 64 16.25 2.42 -3.76
C SER A 64 15.14 3.27 -4.37
N SER A 65 14.31 2.69 -5.25
CA SER A 65 13.14 3.39 -5.83
C SER A 65 12.12 3.77 -4.76
N VAL A 66 11.88 2.88 -3.78
CA VAL A 66 10.99 3.15 -2.64
C VAL A 66 11.60 4.21 -1.72
N PHE A 67 12.89 4.13 -1.41
CA PHE A 67 13.60 5.11 -0.59
C PHE A 67 13.57 6.52 -1.21
N ASN A 68 13.70 6.62 -2.53
CA ASN A 68 13.67 7.88 -3.25
C ASN A 68 12.27 8.50 -3.40
N LEU A 69 11.20 7.83 -2.95
CA LEU A 69 9.87 8.45 -2.84
C LEU A 69 9.88 9.72 -1.97
N ASP A 70 10.89 9.90 -1.11
CA ASP A 70 11.05 11.10 -0.29
C ASP A 70 11.68 12.31 -1.00
N HIS A 71 12.22 12.15 -2.21
CA HIS A 71 13.12 13.16 -2.81
C HIS A 71 12.58 13.76 -4.13
N VAL A 72 11.28 13.65 -4.38
CA VAL A 72 10.66 14.32 -5.54
C VAL A 72 10.13 15.70 -5.10
N ALA A 73 10.85 16.73 -5.53
CA ALA A 73 10.57 18.18 -5.52
C ALA A 73 10.79 18.94 -4.18
N ASP A 74 12.03 19.42 -4.00
CA ASP A 74 12.26 20.84 -3.68
C ASP A 74 12.38 21.63 -5.01
#